data_AF-A0A975JDA0-F1
#
_entry.id   AF-A0A975JDA0-F1
#
_cell.length_a   1.000
_cell.length_b   1.000
_cell.length_c   1.000
_cell.angle_alpha   90.00
_cell.angle_beta   90.00
_cell.angle_gamma   90.00
#
_symmetry.space_group_name_H-M   'P 1'
#
loop_
_entity.id
_entity.type
_entity.pdbx_description
1 polymer ?
#
loop_
_entity_poly.entity_id
_entity_poly.type
_entity_poly.pdbx_seq_one_letter_code
_entity_poly.pdbx_strand_id
1 'polypeptide(L)'
;MELVDWLAIGVLGAALLAVFTALRRRTKIKKAKDRRRIAVDGTNVMFWHDNRAKLATLKKVVTDLRRRGYDPVVFLDASSRHHIGDRSFDEGKFASALDLARNRIMVCPARTEADEFILKFARQERLAIVSNDRFRDRPRAARNIRLIRGRVDGDRTILKGL
;
A
#
# COMPACT_ATOMS: atom_id res chain seq x y z
N MET A 1 40.82 36.80 19.62
CA MET A 1 39.64 36.07 19.13
C MET A 1 39.09 36.91 18.00
N GLU A 2 39.41 36.53 16.78
CA GLU A 2 39.23 37.38 15.60
C GLU A 2 37.78 37.33 15.11
N LEU A 3 37.32 38.37 14.42
CA LEU A 3 35.95 38.45 13.87
C LEU A 3 35.61 37.24 12.96
N VAL A 4 36.62 36.67 12.31
CA VAL A 4 36.55 35.46 11.48
C VAL A 4 36.19 34.20 12.29
N ASP A 5 36.59 34.10 13.56
CA ASP A 5 36.28 32.94 14.41
C ASP A 5 34.77 32.88 14.72
N TRP A 6 34.17 34.05 15.00
CA TRP A 6 32.73 34.17 15.26
C TRP A 6 31.88 33.87 14.03
N LEU A 7 32.34 34.30 12.84
CA LEU A 7 31.69 33.98 11.57
C LEU A 7 31.76 32.47 11.28
N ALA A 8 32.92 31.83 11.52
CA ALA A 8 33.09 30.39 11.33
C ALA A 8 32.18 29.58 12.27
N ILE A 9 32.08 29.97 13.54
CA ILE A 9 31.18 29.35 14.53
C ILE A 9 29.71 29.51 14.10
N GLY A 10 29.31 30.69 13.65
CA GLY A 10 27.94 30.97 13.19
C GLY A 10 27.54 30.12 11.98
N VAL A 11 28.43 29.98 10.99
CA VAL A 11 28.20 29.15 9.80
C VAL A 11 28.09 27.67 10.18
N LEU A 12 28.98 27.18 11.05
CA LEU A 12 28.95 25.79 11.50
C LEU A 12 27.67 25.47 12.29
N GLY A 13 27.25 26.38 13.18
CA GLY A 13 25.99 26.26 13.93
C GLY A 13 24.76 26.23 13.02
N ALA A 14 24.71 27.09 12.01
CA ALA A 14 23.63 27.11 11.02
C ALA A 14 23.60 25.81 10.17
N ALA A 15 24.76 25.30 9.77
CA ALA A 15 24.86 24.04 9.03
C ALA A 15 24.37 22.84 9.86
N LEU A 16 24.78 22.76 11.13
CA LEU A 16 24.33 21.70 12.05
C LEU A 16 22.81 21.76 12.28
N LEU A 17 22.25 22.96 12.45
CA LEU A 17 20.81 23.15 12.59
C LEU A 17 20.04 22.76 11.32
N ALA A 18 20.57 23.11 10.14
CA ALA A 18 19.98 22.71 8.85
C ALA A 18 19.98 21.18 8.67
N VAL A 19 21.09 20.51 9.02
CA VAL A 19 21.18 19.04 8.98
C VAL A 19 20.19 18.41 9.97
N PHE A 20 20.14 18.90 11.21
CA PHE A 20 19.22 18.38 12.23
C PHE A 20 17.75 18.53 11.83
N THR A 21 17.37 19.69 11.29
CA THR A 21 16.00 19.92 10.81
C THR A 21 15.66 19.07 9.60
N ALA A 22 16.60 18.88 8.66
CA ALA A 22 16.43 17.98 7.52
C ALA A 22 16.25 16.52 7.96
N LEU A 23 17.05 16.03 8.93
CA LEU A 23 16.92 14.70 9.50
C LEU A 23 15.57 14.51 10.20
N ARG A 24 15.13 15.48 11.01
CA ARG A 24 13.80 15.47 11.65
C ARG A 24 12.65 15.49 10.64
N ARG A 25 12.77 16.27 9.55
CA ARG A 25 11.76 16.29 8.48
C ARG A 25 11.70 14.93 7.77
N ARG A 26 12.84 14.32 7.43
CA ARG A 26 12.91 12.99 6.79
C ARG A 26 12.25 11.91 7.65
N THR A 27 12.53 11.87 8.95
CA THR A 27 11.92 10.86 9.85
C THR A 27 10.42 11.07 10.01
N LYS A 28 9.94 12.32 10.12
CA LYS A 28 8.50 12.62 10.13
C LYS A 28 7.80 12.19 8.84
N ILE A 29 8.40 12.45 7.67
CA ILE A 29 7.84 12.05 6.36
C ILE A 29 7.76 10.52 6.26
N LYS A 30 8.82 9.79 6.62
CA LYS A 30 8.79 8.32 6.68
C LYS A 30 7.68 7.82 7.60
N LYS A 31 7.59 8.35 8.83
CA LYS A 31 6.57 7.95 9.80
C LYS A 31 5.14 8.28 9.34
N ALA A 32 4.94 9.41 8.65
CA ALA A 32 3.65 9.78 8.08
C ALA A 32 3.26 8.85 6.92
N LYS A 33 4.21 8.49 6.06
CA LYS A 33 4.03 7.50 4.99
C LYS A 33 3.69 6.12 5.56
N ASP A 34 4.40 5.70 6.60
CA ASP A 34 4.13 4.43 7.30
C ASP A 34 2.75 4.41 7.95
N ARG A 35 2.30 5.55 8.52
CA ARG A 35 0.93 5.71 9.04
C ARG A 35 -0.17 5.69 7.99
N ARG A 36 0.18 5.84 6.71
CA ARG A 36 -0.77 5.80 5.58
C ARG A 36 -0.62 4.55 4.73
N ARG A 37 0.16 3.56 5.17
CA ARG A 37 0.16 2.25 4.51
C ARG A 37 -1.23 1.61 4.63
N ILE A 38 -1.60 0.88 3.60
CA ILE A 38 -2.89 0.19 3.53
C ILE A 38 -2.71 -1.10 2.74
N ALA A 39 -3.22 -2.21 3.28
CA ALA A 39 -3.20 -3.48 2.59
C ALA A 39 -4.38 -3.56 1.60
N VAL A 40 -4.15 -4.09 0.42
CA VAL A 40 -5.17 -4.25 -0.62
C VAL A 40 -5.22 -5.71 -1.02
N ASP A 41 -6.40 -6.31 -0.91
CA ASP A 41 -6.68 -7.62 -1.46
C ASP A 41 -6.92 -7.48 -2.96
N GLY A 42 -5.84 -7.59 -3.73
CA GLY A 42 -5.82 -7.33 -5.16
C GLY A 42 -6.73 -8.30 -5.91
N THR A 43 -6.75 -9.58 -5.53
CA THR A 43 -7.60 -10.60 -6.16
C THR A 43 -9.06 -10.23 -6.00
N ASN A 44 -9.52 -9.94 -4.78
CA ASN A 44 -10.90 -9.54 -4.52
C ASN A 44 -11.27 -8.26 -5.25
N VAL A 45 -10.40 -7.25 -5.20
CA VAL A 45 -10.65 -5.93 -5.82
C VAL A 45 -10.80 -6.02 -7.33
N MET A 46 -10.09 -6.92 -8.01
CA MET A 46 -10.25 -7.11 -9.46
C MET A 46 -11.69 -7.43 -9.87
N PHE A 47 -12.49 -8.05 -9.00
CA PHE A 47 -13.89 -8.42 -9.26
C PHE A 47 -14.92 -7.34 -8.88
N TRP A 48 -14.49 -6.16 -8.41
CA TRP A 48 -15.41 -5.10 -7.96
C TRP A 48 -16.24 -4.42 -9.06
N HIS A 49 -16.03 -4.79 -10.32
CA HIS A 49 -16.77 -4.29 -11.47
C HIS A 49 -17.31 -5.45 -12.32
N ASP A 50 -18.63 -5.54 -12.47
CA ASP A 50 -19.38 -6.61 -13.16
C ASP A 50 -19.05 -8.04 -12.74
N ASN A 51 -18.48 -8.25 -11.54
CA ASN A 51 -18.05 -9.56 -11.06
C ASN A 51 -17.09 -10.30 -12.03
N ARG A 52 -16.31 -9.54 -12.81
CA ARG A 52 -15.26 -10.08 -13.70
C ARG A 52 -13.93 -9.52 -13.25
N ALA A 53 -12.91 -10.38 -13.19
CA ALA A 53 -11.56 -9.94 -12.89
C ALA A 53 -11.06 -8.98 -13.98
N LYS A 54 -10.77 -7.75 -13.58
CA LYS A 54 -10.20 -6.73 -14.46
C LYS A 54 -9.05 -6.03 -13.74
N LEU A 55 -7.85 -6.09 -14.31
CA LEU A 55 -6.68 -5.37 -13.78
C LEU A 55 -6.92 -3.85 -13.73
N ALA A 56 -7.71 -3.32 -14.67
CA ALA A 56 -8.13 -1.92 -14.68
C ALA A 56 -8.94 -1.52 -13.43
N THR A 57 -9.77 -2.41 -12.90
CA THR A 57 -10.52 -2.18 -11.65
C THR A 57 -9.55 -2.01 -10.47
N LEU A 58 -8.57 -2.91 -10.35
CA LEU A 58 -7.52 -2.82 -9.33
C LEU A 58 -6.69 -1.54 -9.50
N LYS A 59 -6.31 -1.18 -10.74
CA LYS A 59 -5.60 0.07 -11.02
C LYS A 59 -6.39 1.28 -10.56
N LYS A 60 -7.69 1.37 -10.87
CA LYS A 60 -8.57 2.47 -10.43
C LYS A 60 -8.60 2.63 -8.89
N VAL A 61 -8.69 1.52 -8.16
CA VAL A 61 -8.66 1.55 -6.68
C VAL A 61 -7.31 1.99 -6.15
N VAL A 62 -6.20 1.42 -6.66
CA VAL A 62 -4.83 1.79 -6.26
C VAL A 62 -4.55 3.26 -6.54
N THR A 63 -4.92 3.76 -7.72
CA THR A 63 -4.77 5.17 -8.09
C THR A 63 -5.58 6.08 -7.17
N ASP A 64 -6.83 5.73 -6.85
CA ASP A 64 -7.66 6.53 -5.93
C ASP A 64 -7.10 6.57 -4.50
N LEU A 65 -6.63 5.44 -3.97
CA LEU A 65 -5.94 5.37 -2.67
C LEU A 65 -4.70 6.27 -2.64
N ARG A 66 -3.86 6.22 -3.67
CA ARG A 66 -2.67 7.08 -3.78
C ARG A 66 -3.03 8.55 -3.88
N ARG A 67 -4.08 8.91 -4.63
CA ARG A 67 -4.60 10.29 -4.72
C ARG A 67 -5.08 10.81 -3.36
N ARG A 68 -5.62 9.94 -2.51
CA ARG A 68 -5.99 10.25 -1.10
C ARG A 68 -4.78 10.25 -0.15
N GLY A 69 -3.57 9.99 -0.66
CA GLY A 69 -2.31 9.99 0.07
C GLY A 69 -1.97 8.70 0.80
N TYR A 70 -2.65 7.58 0.49
CA TYR A 70 -2.29 6.26 1.02
C TYR A 70 -1.09 5.65 0.26
N ASP A 71 -0.41 4.69 0.90
CA ASP A 71 0.71 3.91 0.36
C ASP A 71 0.30 2.43 0.26
N PRO A 72 -0.34 2.00 -0.84
CA PRO A 72 -0.91 0.66 -0.96
C PRO A 72 0.17 -0.44 -1.00
N VAL A 73 -0.13 -1.56 -0.34
CA VAL A 73 0.57 -2.84 -0.50
C VAL A 73 -0.45 -3.86 -0.98
N VAL A 74 -0.28 -4.34 -2.19
CA VAL A 74 -1.23 -5.20 -2.91
C VAL A 74 -0.84 -6.66 -2.75
N PHE A 75 -1.76 -7.47 -2.27
CA PHE A 75 -1.64 -8.92 -2.15
C PHE A 75 -2.48 -9.57 -3.24
N LEU A 76 -1.88 -10.50 -3.98
CA LEU A 76 -2.51 -11.21 -5.08
C LEU A 76 -2.39 -12.70 -4.83
N ASP A 77 -3.46 -13.44 -5.07
CA ASP A 77 -3.47 -14.89 -5.06
C ASP A 77 -2.74 -15.42 -6.29
N ALA A 78 -2.20 -16.64 -6.21
CA ALA A 78 -1.58 -17.31 -7.35
C ALA A 78 -2.53 -17.44 -8.55
N SER A 79 -3.83 -17.52 -8.31
CA SER A 79 -4.90 -17.54 -9.33
C SER A 79 -5.05 -16.23 -10.09
N SER A 80 -4.57 -15.09 -9.56
CA SER A 80 -4.72 -13.76 -10.16
C SER A 80 -4.26 -13.69 -11.61
N ARG A 81 -3.12 -14.32 -11.93
CA ARG A 81 -2.57 -14.39 -13.29
C ARG A 81 -3.48 -15.14 -14.27
N HIS A 82 -4.21 -16.14 -13.78
CA HIS A 82 -5.19 -16.88 -14.57
C HIS A 82 -6.45 -16.05 -14.81
N HIS A 83 -6.88 -15.30 -13.79
CA HIS A 83 -8.04 -14.42 -13.87
C HIS A 83 -7.88 -13.29 -14.89
N ILE A 84 -6.65 -12.77 -15.08
CA ILE A 84 -6.35 -11.75 -16.09
C ILE A 84 -5.92 -12.32 -17.44
N GLY A 85 -5.90 -13.64 -17.61
CA GLY A 85 -5.58 -14.31 -18.87
C GLY A 85 -4.09 -14.33 -19.25
N ASP A 86 -3.18 -13.93 -18.35
CA ASP A 86 -1.75 -13.89 -18.62
C ASP A 86 -0.95 -14.53 -17.47
N ARG A 87 -0.53 -15.78 -17.67
CA ARG A 87 0.26 -16.55 -16.68
C ARG A 87 1.66 -16.01 -16.46
N SER A 88 2.15 -15.13 -17.35
CA SER A 88 3.49 -14.56 -17.27
C SER A 88 3.59 -13.39 -16.30
N PHE A 89 2.47 -12.94 -15.71
CA PHE A 89 2.43 -11.88 -14.70
C PHE A 89 3.09 -12.31 -13.40
N ASP A 90 4.22 -11.67 -13.09
CA ASP A 90 4.93 -11.73 -11.82
C ASP A 90 4.73 -10.42 -11.02
N GLU A 91 5.37 -10.27 -9.85
CA GLU A 91 5.24 -9.04 -9.06
C GLU A 91 5.74 -7.81 -9.85
N GLY A 92 6.72 -7.97 -10.73
CA GLY A 92 7.26 -6.90 -11.55
C GLY A 92 6.23 -6.35 -12.55
N LYS A 93 5.54 -7.24 -13.26
CA LYS A 93 4.49 -6.86 -14.22
C LYS A 93 3.27 -6.26 -13.54
N PHE A 94 2.84 -6.82 -12.41
CA PHE A 94 1.78 -6.22 -11.60
C PHE A 94 2.19 -4.84 -11.08
N ALA A 95 3.43 -4.69 -10.59
CA ALA A 95 3.94 -3.41 -10.09
C ALA A 95 3.94 -2.35 -11.20
N SER A 96 4.43 -2.70 -12.38
CA SER A 96 4.40 -1.84 -13.57
C SER A 96 2.97 -1.45 -13.95
N ALA A 97 2.06 -2.42 -14.06
CA ALA A 97 0.68 -2.16 -14.45
C ALA A 97 -0.06 -1.25 -13.45
N LEU A 98 0.26 -1.34 -12.16
CA LEU A 98 -0.36 -0.59 -11.06
C LEU A 98 0.38 0.70 -10.70
N ASP A 99 1.46 1.04 -11.40
CA ASP A 99 2.33 2.18 -11.12
C ASP A 99 2.89 2.17 -9.67
N LEU A 100 3.17 0.97 -9.15
CA LEU A 100 3.72 0.73 -7.81
C LEU A 100 5.16 0.25 -7.87
N ALA A 101 5.90 0.40 -6.77
CA ALA A 101 7.20 -0.25 -6.63
C ALA A 101 7.01 -1.77 -6.43
N ARG A 102 7.95 -2.59 -6.93
CA ARG A 102 7.85 -4.06 -6.82
C ARG A 102 7.65 -4.56 -5.38
N ASN A 103 8.28 -3.91 -4.40
CA ASN A 103 8.13 -4.23 -2.97
C ASN A 103 6.76 -3.85 -2.37
N ARG A 104 5.84 -3.31 -3.18
CA ARG A 104 4.44 -3.05 -2.83
C ARG A 104 3.49 -4.08 -3.43
N ILE A 105 4.01 -5.06 -4.14
CA ILE A 105 3.25 -6.17 -4.69
C ILE A 105 3.74 -7.45 -4.03
N MET A 106 2.80 -8.27 -3.59
CA MET A 106 3.05 -9.63 -3.15
C MET A 106 2.14 -10.57 -3.93
N VAL A 107 2.72 -11.39 -4.79
CA VAL A 107 2.01 -12.51 -5.42
C VAL A 107 2.28 -13.74 -4.57
N CYS A 108 1.22 -14.37 -4.07
CA CYS A 108 1.37 -15.52 -3.21
C CYS A 108 1.86 -16.74 -4.01
N PRO A 109 2.69 -17.61 -3.41
CA PRO A 109 3.09 -18.86 -4.04
C PRO A 109 1.89 -19.71 -4.43
N ALA A 110 2.06 -20.57 -5.44
CA ALA A 110 1.01 -21.51 -5.81
C ALA A 110 0.65 -22.42 -4.62
N ARG A 111 -0.64 -22.72 -4.47
CA ARG A 111 -1.21 -23.55 -3.39
C ARG A 111 -1.11 -22.93 -1.99
N THR A 112 -0.85 -21.63 -1.89
CA THR A 112 -0.97 -20.88 -0.63
C THR A 112 -2.02 -19.79 -0.78
N GLU A 113 -2.85 -19.62 0.24
CA GLU A 113 -3.94 -18.64 0.24
C GLU A 113 -3.42 -17.23 0.56
N ALA A 114 -3.79 -16.26 -0.28
CA ALA A 114 -3.41 -14.86 -0.07
C ALA A 114 -3.96 -14.27 1.24
N ASP A 115 -5.11 -14.77 1.68
CA ASP A 115 -5.79 -14.34 2.90
C ASP A 115 -4.91 -14.47 4.14
N GLU A 116 -4.11 -15.54 4.23
CA GLU A 116 -3.21 -15.72 5.36
C GLU A 116 -2.14 -14.62 5.42
N PHE A 117 -1.53 -14.30 4.27
CA PHE A 117 -0.47 -13.32 4.18
C PHE A 117 -0.98 -11.92 4.43
N ILE A 118 -2.09 -11.53 3.82
CA ILE A 118 -2.65 -10.18 3.99
C ILE A 118 -3.13 -9.95 5.43
N LEU A 119 -3.79 -10.94 6.06
CA LEU A 119 -4.24 -10.84 7.44
C LEU A 119 -3.05 -10.76 8.41
N LYS A 120 -2.02 -11.60 8.21
CA LYS A 120 -0.79 -11.57 9.00
C LYS A 120 -0.09 -10.22 8.88
N PHE A 121 0.10 -9.74 7.65
CA PHE A 121 0.74 -8.45 7.37
C PHE A 121 -0.03 -7.29 7.98
N ALA A 122 -1.35 -7.20 7.73
CA ALA A 122 -2.18 -6.13 8.26
C ALA A 122 -2.19 -6.12 9.79
N ARG A 123 -2.18 -7.28 10.45
CA ARG A 123 -2.10 -7.38 11.91
C ARG A 123 -0.75 -6.91 12.46
N GLN A 124 0.35 -7.36 11.85
CA GLN A 124 1.71 -7.00 12.29
C GLN A 124 1.96 -5.49 12.13
N GLU A 125 1.52 -4.93 11.00
CA GLU A 125 1.73 -3.54 10.64
C GLU A 125 0.59 -2.61 11.12
N ARG A 126 -0.45 -3.16 11.75
CA ARG A 126 -1.66 -2.45 12.22
C ARG A 126 -2.36 -1.66 11.11
N LEU A 127 -2.49 -2.27 9.94
CA LEU A 127 -3.08 -1.64 8.75
C LEU A 127 -4.54 -2.00 8.58
N ALA A 128 -5.26 -1.14 7.88
CA ALA A 128 -6.56 -1.50 7.31
C ALA A 128 -6.38 -2.34 6.05
N ILE A 129 -7.37 -3.18 5.74
CA ILE A 129 -7.44 -3.97 4.51
C ILE A 129 -8.55 -3.43 3.61
N VAL A 130 -8.24 -3.21 2.34
CA VAL A 130 -9.23 -2.96 1.28
C VAL A 130 -9.64 -4.29 0.68
N SER A 131 -10.83 -4.76 1.04
CA SER A 131 -11.46 -5.99 0.52
C SER A 131 -12.97 -5.96 0.82
N ASN A 132 -13.75 -6.59 -0.05
CA ASN A 132 -15.16 -6.89 0.25
C ASN A 132 -15.35 -8.25 0.93
N ASP A 133 -14.30 -9.07 0.99
CA ASP A 133 -14.31 -10.29 1.77
C ASP A 133 -14.39 -9.98 3.27
N ARG A 134 -15.04 -10.88 4.02
CA ARG A 134 -15.10 -10.85 5.48
C ARG A 134 -14.09 -11.81 6.13
N PHE A 135 -13.36 -12.62 5.34
CA PHE A 135 -12.41 -13.62 5.83
C PHE A 135 -13.06 -14.56 6.87
N ARG A 136 -14.23 -15.10 6.52
CA ARG A 136 -15.12 -15.83 7.47
C ARG A 136 -14.53 -17.16 7.94
N ASP A 137 -13.68 -17.75 7.11
CA ASP A 137 -12.87 -18.94 7.35
C ASP A 137 -11.73 -18.67 8.35
N ARG A 138 -11.28 -17.41 8.49
CA ARG A 138 -10.15 -17.00 9.34
C ARG A 138 -10.53 -15.94 10.40
N PRO A 139 -11.58 -16.17 11.22
CA PRO A 139 -12.14 -15.14 12.11
C PRO A 139 -11.15 -14.66 13.18
N ARG A 140 -10.29 -15.56 13.68
CA ARG A 140 -9.26 -15.20 14.68
C ARG A 140 -8.20 -14.26 14.10
N ALA A 141 -7.81 -14.47 12.85
CA ALA A 141 -6.79 -13.66 12.17
C ALA A 141 -7.35 -12.31 11.70
N ALA A 142 -8.62 -12.28 11.26
CA ALA A 142 -9.32 -11.06 10.86
C ALA A 142 -9.78 -10.17 12.01
N ARG A 143 -9.80 -10.71 13.24
CA ARG A 143 -10.26 -9.98 14.42
C ARG A 143 -9.49 -8.66 14.60
N ASN A 144 -10.25 -7.58 14.83
CA ASN A 144 -9.75 -6.22 15.05
C ASN A 144 -8.99 -5.61 13.86
N ILE A 145 -9.05 -6.22 12.67
CA ILE A 145 -8.56 -5.58 11.44
C ILE A 145 -9.68 -4.72 10.86
N ARG A 146 -9.35 -3.46 10.57
CA ARG A 146 -10.30 -2.53 9.94
C ARG A 146 -10.44 -2.87 8.46
N LEU A 147 -11.64 -3.24 8.03
CA LEU A 147 -11.97 -3.50 6.63
C LEU A 147 -12.53 -2.25 5.96
N ILE A 148 -11.97 -1.90 4.81
CA ILE A 148 -12.44 -0.86 3.92
C ILE A 148 -13.09 -1.55 2.73
N ARG A 149 -14.40 -1.39 2.63
CA ARG A 149 -15.20 -2.00 1.55
C ARG A 149 -15.39 -1.02 0.42
N GLY A 150 -15.69 -1.51 -0.77
CA GLY A 150 -15.90 -0.62 -1.89
C GLY A 150 -16.51 -1.23 -3.12
N ARG A 151 -16.64 -0.40 -4.15
CA ARG A 151 -17.04 -0.80 -5.50
C ARG A 151 -16.47 0.20 -6.50
N VAL A 152 -16.36 -0.24 -7.75
CA VAL A 152 -16.05 0.65 -8.88
C VAL A 152 -17.30 0.79 -9.73
N ASP A 153 -17.68 2.02 -10.02
CA ASP A 153 -18.87 2.38 -10.81
C ASP A 153 -18.46 3.34 -11.92
N GLY A 154 -18.34 2.82 -13.14
CA GLY A 154 -17.70 3.54 -14.25
C GLY A 154 -16.29 3.98 -13.86
N ASP A 155 -16.06 5.29 -13.79
CA ASP A 155 -14.77 5.89 -13.42
C ASP A 155 -14.63 6.26 -11.94
N ARG A 156 -15.69 6.04 -11.14
CA ARG A 156 -15.68 6.39 -9.73
C ARG A 156 -15.37 5.19 -8.87
N THR A 157 -14.46 5.38 -7.92
CA THR A 157 -14.21 4.42 -6.84
C THR A 157 -14.92 4.89 -5.58
N ILE A 158 -15.79 4.06 -5.02
CA ILE A 158 -16.48 4.32 -3.75
C ILE A 158 -15.86 3.43 -2.69
N LEU A 159 -15.19 4.03 -1.70
CA LEU A 159 -14.55 3.34 -0.58
C LEU A 159 -15.24 3.74 0.72
N LYS A 160 -15.82 2.78 1.42
CA LYS A 160 -16.48 2.97 2.72
C LYS A 160 -15.46 2.73 3.84
N GLY A 161 -15.39 3.68 4.77
CA GLY A 161 -14.46 3.63 5.91
C GLY A 161 -13.12 4.31 5.64
N LEU A 162 -13.02 5.16 4.61
CA LEU A 162 -11.91 6.07 4.35
C LEU A 162 -12.38 7.51 4.39
#